data_AF-A0A936B2L3-F1
#
_entry.id   AF-A0A936B2L3-F1
#
_cell.length_a   1.000
_cell.length_b   1.000
_cell.length_c   1.000
_cell.angle_alpha   90.00
_cell.angle_beta   90.00
_cell.angle_gamma   90.00
#
_symmetry.space_group_name_H-M   'P 1'
#
loop_
_entity.id
_entity.type
_entity.pdbx_description
1 polymer ?
#
loop_
_entity_poly.entity_id
_entity_poly.type
_entity_poly.pdbx_seq_one_letter_code
_entity_poly.pdbx_strand_id
1 'polypeptide(L)' 'MSEHIVWRVPLLFALPSWGTVGTVGHIDVDVQTGELTITPELIQKIQANATEKATYYSTLARPAV' A
#
# COMPACT_ATOMS: atom_id res chain seq x y z
N MET A 1 -27.28 11.41 11.23
CA MET A 1 -26.26 10.85 10.32
C MET A 1 -25.01 10.67 11.15
N SER A 2 -24.51 9.45 11.33
CA SER A 2 -23.27 9.21 12.06
C SER A 2 -22.09 9.49 11.13
N GLU A 3 -21.27 10.48 11.48
CA GLU A 3 -19.95 10.66 10.87
C GLU A 3 -19.02 9.59 11.44
N HIS A 4 -18.39 8.80 10.56
CA HIS A 4 -17.36 7.84 10.93
C HIS A 4 -16.01 8.50 10.76
N ILE A 5 -15.34 8.79 11.89
CA ILE A 5 -13.98 9.30 11.89
C ILE A 5 -13.06 8.11 11.62
N VAL A 6 -12.16 8.26 10.65
CA VAL A 6 -11.22 7.20 10.26
C VAL A 6 -9.76 7.64 10.39
N TRP A 7 -8.89 6.71 10.77
CA TRP A 7 -7.46 6.83 10.55
C TRP A 7 -7.11 6.27 9.19
N ARG A 8 -6.40 7.07 8.39
CA ARG A 8 -5.88 6.63 7.10
C ARG A 8 -4.47 6.09 7.25
N VAL A 9 -4.33 4.77 7.28
CA VAL A 9 -3.06 4.09 7.54
C VAL A 9 -2.34 3.79 6.22
N PRO A 10 -1.08 4.21 6.02
CA PRO A 10 -0.34 3.94 4.79
C PRO A 10 0.14 2.50 4.71
N LEU A 11 0.08 1.91 3.51
CA LEU A 11 0.68 0.61 3.20
C LEU A 11 2.00 0.82 2.49
N LEU A 12 3.08 0.50 3.18
CA LEU A 12 4.44 0.70 2.70
C LEU A 12 4.90 -0.47 1.83
N PHE A 13 5.60 -0.16 0.76
CA PHE A 13 6.34 -1.13 -0.05
C PHE A 13 7.83 -1.00 0.29
N ALA A 14 8.44 -2.10 0.70
CA ALA A 14 9.81 -2.14 1.16
C ALA A 14 10.59 -3.26 0.48
N LEU A 15 11.86 -3.01 0.21
CA LEU A 15 12.80 -3.98 -0.35
C LEU A 15 13.83 -4.36 0.72
N PRO A 16 14.26 -5.63 0.80
CA PRO A 16 15.19 -6.08 1.84
C PRO A 16 16.47 -5.24 1.95
N SER A 17 17.02 -4.81 0.81
CA SER A 17 18.28 -4.07 0.78
C SER A 17 18.11 -2.55 0.92
N TRP A 18 16.93 -2.00 0.63
CA TRP A 18 16.71 -0.54 0.51
C TRP A 18 15.72 0.01 1.55
N GLY A 19 15.10 -0.85 2.36
CA GLY A 19 14.06 -0.43 3.29
C GLY A 19 12.79 0.02 2.55
N THR A 20 12.06 0.97 3.12
CA THR A 20 10.83 1.51 2.52
C THR A 20 11.16 2.34 1.27
N VAL A 21 10.55 1.97 0.14
CA VAL A 21 10.77 2.63 -1.16
C VAL A 21 9.50 3.27 -1.73
N GLY A 22 8.44 3.35 -0.91
CA GLY A 22 7.23 4.12 -1.19
C GLY A 22 5.97 3.50 -0.60
N THR A 23 4.83 4.06 -0.98
CA THR A 23 3.49 3.63 -0.52
C THR A 23 2.73 3.00 -1.69
N VAL A 24 2.01 1.90 -1.45
CA VAL A 24 1.16 1.21 -2.45
C VAL A 24 -0.33 1.45 -2.26
N GLY A 25 -0.72 2.00 -1.11
CA GLY A 25 -2.09 2.35 -0.82
C GLY A 25 -2.26 2.82 0.62
N HIS A 26 -3.52 2.97 1.01
CA HIS A 26 -3.91 3.24 2.38
C HIS A 26 -5.11 2.37 2.72
N ILE A 27 -5.25 2.00 3.99
CA ILE A 27 -6.46 1.39 4.54
C ILE A 27 -7.03 2.34 5.57
N ASP A 28 -8.33 2.61 5.45
CA ASP A 28 -9.06 3.41 6.42
C ASP A 28 -9.52 2.50 7.56
N VAL A 29 -9.32 2.96 8.79
CA VAL A 29 -9.64 2.27 10.03
C VAL A 29 -10.60 3.13 10.81
N ASP A 30 -11.79 2.61 11.13
CA ASP A 30 -12.72 3.32 12.01
C ASP A 30 -12.07 3.54 13.38
N VAL A 31 -12.05 4.79 13.84
CA VAL A 31 -11.38 5.20 15.10
C VAL A 31 -12.06 4.58 16.33
N GLN A 32 -13.37 4.35 16.25
CA GLN A 32 -14.17 3.89 17.37
C GLN A 32 -14.15 2.36 17.49
N THR A 33 -14.22 1.66 16.36
CA THR A 33 -14.36 0.19 16.34
C THR A 33 -13.06 -0.53 15.98
N GLY A 34 -12.12 0.14 15.33
CA GLY A 34 -10.94 -0.49 14.73
C GLY A 34 -11.24 -1.29 13.46
N GLU A 35 -12.47 -1.19 12.93
CA GLU A 35 -12.86 -1.90 11.72
C GLU A 35 -12.13 -1.35 10.50
N LEU A 36 -11.63 -2.26 9.66
CA LEU A 36 -10.91 -1.92 8.44
C LEU A 36 -11.90 -1.81 7.27
N THR A 37 -11.92 -0.67 6.60
CA THR A 37 -12.67 -0.52 5.35
C THR A 37 -11.86 -1.14 4.21
N ILE A 38 -12.09 -2.43 3.95
CA ILE A 38 -11.43 -3.20 2.91
C ILE A 38 -12.45 -3.71 1.90
N THR A 39 -12.29 -3.32 0.64
CA THR A 39 -13.09 -3.85 -0.47
C THR A 39 -12.23 -4.65 -1.44
N PRO A 40 -12.81 -5.58 -2.23
CA PRO A 40 -12.07 -6.29 -3.26
C PRO A 40 -11.35 -5.36 -4.25
N GLU A 41 -11.99 -4.24 -4.62
CA GLU A 41 -11.43 -3.24 -5.54
C GLU A 41 -10.22 -2.53 -4.92
N LEU A 42 -10.28 -2.21 -3.62
CA LEU A 42 -9.14 -1.64 -2.90
C LEU A 42 -7.96 -2.62 -2.89
N ILE A 43 -8.20 -3.91 -2.60
CA ILE A 43 -7.17 -4.94 -2.61
C ILE A 43 -6.53 -5.06 -3.99
N GLN A 44 -7.34 -5.14 -5.05
CA GLN A 44 -6.85 -5.23 -6.43
C GLN A 44 -5.99 -4.03 -6.79
N LYS A 45 -6.41 -2.81 -6.41
CA LYS A 45 -5.63 -1.59 -6.64
C LYS A 45 -4.29 -1.61 -5.91
N ILE A 46 -4.27 -2.03 -4.64
CA ILE A 46 -3.03 -2.15 -3.86
C ILE A 46 -2.08 -3.17 -4.51
N GLN A 47 -2.60 -4.32 -4.95
CA GLN A 47 -1.82 -5.35 -5.62
C GLN A 47 -1.26 -4.87 -6.96
N ALA A 48 -2.05 -4.15 -7.76
CA ALA A 48 -1.59 -3.56 -9.01
C ALA A 48 -0.44 -2.56 -8.77
N ASN A 49 -0.60 -1.65 -7.82
CA ASN A 49 0.44 -0.68 -7.45
C ASN A 49 1.72 -1.37 -6.93
N ALA A 50 1.58 -2.42 -6.14
CA ALA A 50 2.72 -3.19 -5.64
C ALA A 50 3.45 -3.92 -6.78
N THR A 51 2.70 -4.49 -7.73
CA THR A 51 3.26 -5.16 -8.91
C THR A 51 4.02 -4.17 -9.79
N GLU A 52 3.44 -3.01 -10.07
CA GLU A 52 4.10 -1.94 -10.83
C GLU A 52 5.42 -1.51 -10.18
N LYS A 53 5.43 -1.29 -8.85
CA LYS A 53 6.65 -0.96 -8.11
C LYS A 53 7.68 -2.09 -8.16
N ALA A 54 7.24 -3.34 -8.02
CA ALA A 54 8.15 -4.48 -8.13
C ALA A 54 8.81 -4.56 -9.51
N THR A 55 8.06 -4.32 -10.59
CA THR A 55 8.61 -4.26 -11.96
C THR A 55 9.59 -3.10 -12.13
N TYR A 56 9.24 -1.93 -11.62
CA TYR A 56 10.11 -0.76 -11.67
C TYR A 56 11.44 -1.02 -10.94
N TYR A 57 11.38 -1.49 -9.69
CA TYR A 57 12.58 -1.70 -8.89
C TYR A 57 13.40 -2.92 -9.30
N SER A 58 12.80 -3.96 -9.88
CA SER A 58 13.57 -5.06 -10.48
C SER A 58 14.37 -4.60 -11.71
N THR A 59 13.85 -3.62 -12.46
CA THR A 59 14.57 -3.00 -13.58
C THR A 59 15.72 -2.11 -13.09
N LEU A 60 15.52 -1.35 -12.01
CA LEU A 60 16.57 -0.53 -11.40
C LEU A 60 17.65 -1.34 -10.69
N ALA A 61 17.28 -2.47 -10.07
CA ALA A 61 18.21 -3.35 -9.37
C ALA A 61 19.01 -4.25 -10.33
N ARG A 62 18.64 -4.31 -11.62
CA ARG A 62 19.40 -5.01 -12.65
C ARG A 62 20.71 -4.24 -12.88
N PRO A 63 21.90 -4.85 -12.68
CA PRO A 63 23.16 -4.20 -13.03
C PRO A 63 23.15 -3.86 -14.52
N ALA A 64 23.66 -2.67 -14.89
CA ALA A 64 23.96 -2.38 -16.29
C ALA A 64 24.98 -3.43 -16.76
N VAL A 65 24.53 -4.33 -17.65
CA VAL A 65 25.37 -5.31 -18.36
C VAL A 65 26.00 -4.60 -19.55
#